data_AF-A0A829H4Y8-F1
#
_entry.id   AF-A0A829H4Y8-F1
#
_cell.length_a   1.000
_cell.length_b   1.000
_cell.length_c   1.000
_cell.angle_alpha   90.00
_cell.angle_beta   90.00
_cell.angle_gamma   90.00
#
_symmetry.space_group_name_H-M   'P 1'
#
loop_
_entity.id
_entity.type
_entity.pdbx_description
1 polymer ?
#
loop_
_entity_poly.entity_id
_entity_poly.type
_entity_poly.pdbx_seq_one_letter_code
_entity_poly.pdbx_strand_id
1 'polypeptide(L)' 'MTTTIRPEQPSDYRQVETIHRNAFWNLYVPGADEHYLAHIIRDHSDFVPELDLVLEHNAQVIGNIMYTKAKLID' A
#
# COMPACT_ATOMS: atom_id res chain seq x y z
N MET A 1 21.22 -0.03 12.36
CA MET A 1 20.29 -0.06 11.22
C MET A 1 19.06 -0.79 11.69
N THR A 2 17.92 -0.10 11.74
CA THR A 2 16.69 -0.63 12.32
C THR A 2 15.67 -0.85 11.22
N THR A 3 15.12 -2.06 11.18
CA THR A 3 14.02 -2.43 10.29
C THR A 3 12.82 -2.76 11.14
N THR A 4 11.68 -2.14 10.85
CA THR A 4 10.44 -2.36 11.61
C THR A 4 9.27 -2.56 10.65
N ILE A 5 8.31 -3.37 11.06
CA ILE A 5 6.99 -3.43 10.45
C ILE A 5 6.04 -2.75 11.41
N ARG A 6 5.28 -1.78 10.91
CA ARG A 6 4.33 -0.99 11.72
C ARG A 6 3.09 -0.66 10.90
N PRO A 7 1.96 -0.30 11.55
CA PRO A 7 0.82 0.26 10.85
C PRO A 7 1.21 1.49 10.02
N GLU A 8 0.62 1.62 8.84
CA GLU A 8 0.70 2.83 8.02
C GLU A 8 0.13 4.03 8.80
N GLN A 9 0.74 5.20 8.62
CA GLN A 9 0.21 6.47 9.09
C GLN A 9 -0.12 7.38 7.90
N PRO A 10 -1.03 8.36 8.05
CA PRO A 10 -1.34 9.32 6.99
C PRO A 10 -0.12 10.05 6.41
N SER A 11 0.95 10.22 7.20
CA SER A 11 2.23 10.78 6.75
C SER A 11 2.96 9.90 5.73
N ASP A 12 2.67 8.61 5.68
CA ASP A 12 3.30 7.63 4.79
C ASP A 12 2.61 7.55 3.41
N TYR A 13 1.36 8.02 3.29
CA TYR A 13 0.51 7.78 2.12
C TYR A 13 1.19 8.13 0.79
N ARG A 14 1.83 9.29 0.72
CA ARG A 14 2.50 9.74 -0.50
C ARG A 14 3.68 8.84 -0.89
N GLN A 15 4.42 8.36 0.11
CA GLN A 15 5.54 7.44 -0.09
C GLN A 15 5.03 6.07 -0.52
N VAL A 16 3.95 5.57 0.08
CA VAL A 16 3.30 4.31 -0.31
C VAL A 16 2.74 4.35 -1.72
N GLU A 17 2.00 5.41 -2.09
CA GLU A 17 1.54 5.63 -3.47
C GLU A 17 2.73 5.63 -4.46
N THR A 18 3.85 6.25 -4.08
CA THR A 18 5.06 6.28 -4.90
C THR A 18 5.69 4.89 -5.05
N ILE A 19 5.72 4.09 -3.98
CA ILE A 19 6.21 2.71 -4.00
C ILE A 19 5.35 1.87 -4.95
N HIS A 20 4.02 1.91 -4.81
CA HIS A 20 3.11 1.19 -5.70
C HIS A 20 3.28 1.62 -7.16
N ARG A 21 3.31 2.93 -7.43
CA ARG A 21 3.54 3.43 -8.80
C ARG A 21 4.82 2.87 -9.39
N ASN A 22 5.92 2.95 -8.65
CA ASN A 22 7.24 2.58 -9.16
C ASN A 22 7.39 1.05 -9.29
N ALA A 23 6.79 0.27 -8.40
CA ALA A 23 6.87 -1.19 -8.42
C ALA A 23 6.09 -1.80 -9.60
N PHE A 24 5.02 -1.13 -10.05
CA PHE A 24 4.13 -1.61 -11.11
C PHE A 24 4.24 -0.82 -12.44
N TRP A 25 5.11 0.20 -12.51
CA TRP A 25 5.25 1.06 -13.68
C TRP A 25 5.58 0.27 -14.96
N ASN A 26 4.71 0.37 -15.96
CA ASN A 26 4.82 -0.32 -17.24
C ASN A 26 4.91 -1.86 -17.13
N LEU A 27 4.46 -2.45 -16.01
CA LEU A 27 4.49 -3.90 -15.83
C LEU A 27 3.30 -4.59 -16.50
N TYR A 28 2.10 -4.06 -16.30
CA TYR A 28 0.85 -4.63 -16.85
C TYR A 28 0.22 -3.77 -17.94
N VAL A 29 0.31 -2.44 -17.79
CA VAL A 29 -0.26 -1.43 -18.70
C VAL A 29 0.70 -0.25 -18.83
N PRO A 30 0.60 0.60 -19.86
CA PRO A 30 1.32 1.87 -19.87
C PRO A 30 0.98 2.72 -18.63
N GLY A 31 1.98 3.07 -17.83
CA GLY A 31 1.80 3.67 -16.51
C GLY A 31 1.61 2.61 -15.42
N ALA A 32 0.78 2.91 -14.42
CA ALA A 32 0.40 2.02 -13.32
C ALA A 32 -0.90 2.53 -12.72
N ASP A 33 -1.77 1.65 -12.22
CA ASP A 33 -3.01 2.05 -11.54
C ASP A 33 -2.95 1.77 -10.03
N GLU A 34 -1.97 0.98 -9.59
CA GLU A 34 -1.83 0.48 -8.23
C GLU A 34 -1.63 1.60 -7.21
N HIS A 35 -0.99 2.69 -7.62
CA HIS A 35 -0.85 3.87 -6.77
C HIS A 35 -2.17 4.61 -6.54
N TYR A 36 -3.03 4.67 -7.56
CA TYR A 36 -4.37 5.22 -7.43
C TYR A 36 -5.25 4.29 -6.60
N LEU A 37 -5.13 2.97 -6.81
CA LEU A 37 -5.80 1.97 -5.98
C LEU A 37 -5.43 2.15 -4.50
N ALA A 38 -4.14 2.19 -4.17
CA ALA A 38 -3.67 2.42 -2.79
C ALA A 38 -4.26 3.71 -2.18
N HIS A 39 -4.42 4.76 -2.98
CA HIS A 39 -5.07 6.00 -2.55
C HIS A 39 -6.54 5.79 -2.16
N ILE A 40 -7.33 5.19 -3.06
CA ILE A 40 -8.79 5.11 -2.89
C ILE A 40 -9.26 3.98 -1.96
N ILE A 41 -8.48 2.90 -1.76
CA ILE A 41 -8.99 1.76 -0.98
C ILE A 41 -9.13 2.07 0.51
N ARG A 42 -8.41 3.06 1.04
CA ARG A 42 -8.41 3.38 2.48
C ARG A 42 -9.79 3.77 3.01
N ASP A 43 -10.61 4.34 2.13
CA ASP A 43 -11.99 4.76 2.42
C ASP A 43 -13.03 3.66 2.10
N HIS A 44 -12.59 2.50 1.57
CA HIS A 44 -13.49 1.42 1.18
C HIS A 44 -13.95 0.61 2.40
N SER A 45 -15.23 0.21 2.43
CA SER A 45 -15.81 -0.51 3.59
C SER A 45 -15.18 -1.88 3.87
N ASP A 46 -14.61 -2.51 2.85
CA ASP A 46 -13.94 -3.81 2.97
C ASP A 46 -12.46 -3.69 3.33
N PHE A 47 -11.89 -2.48 3.40
CA PHE A 47 -10.50 -2.28 3.80
C PHE A 47 -10.27 -2.69 5.26
N VAL A 48 -9.12 -3.28 5.54
CA VAL A 48 -8.74 -3.75 6.88
C VAL A 48 -7.58 -2.89 7.41
N PRO A 49 -7.86 -1.73 8.05
CA PRO A 49 -6.83 -0.78 8.46
C PRO A 49 -5.85 -1.35 9.50
N GLU A 50 -6.27 -2.34 10.29
CA GLU A 50 -5.39 -3.02 11.26
C GLU A 50 -4.30 -3.87 10.58
N LEU A 51 -4.45 -4.17 9.29
CA LEU A 51 -3.49 -4.91 8.48
C LEU A 51 -2.83 -4.05 7.40
N ASP A 52 -3.05 -2.73 7.41
CA ASP A 52 -2.31 -1.81 6.55
C ASP A 52 -0.92 -1.55 7.15
N LEU A 53 0.09 -2.23 6.61
CA LEU A 53 1.41 -2.29 7.20
C LEU A 53 2.45 -1.70 6.25
N VAL A 54 3.41 -0.99 6.82
CA VAL A 54 4.61 -0.53 6.11
C VAL A 54 5.86 -1.21 6.64
N LEU A 55 6.80 -1.47 5.75
CA LEU A 55 8.18 -1.83 6.08
C LEU A 55 9.00 -0.55 6.15
N GLU A 56 9.47 -0.19 7.34
CA GLU A 56 10.34 0.95 7.56
C GLU A 56 11.78 0.48 7.79
N HIS A 57 12.72 1.06 7.03
CA HIS A 57 14.15 0.84 7.18
C HIS A 57 14.86 2.18 7.29
N ASN A 58 15.58 2.42 8.40
CA ASN A 58 16.28 3.68 8.67
C ASN A 58 15.38 4.93 8.49
N ALA A 59 14.19 4.92 9.10
CA ALA A 59 13.18 5.98 9.01
C ALA A 59 12.62 6.25 7.61
N GLN A 60 12.88 5.35 6.64
CA GLN A 60 12.28 5.40 5.32
C GLN A 60 11.32 4.23 5.14
N VAL A 61 10.09 4.53 4.72
CA VAL A 61 9.16 3.50 4.24
C VAL A 61 9.64 2.98 2.89
N ILE A 62 9.87 1.67 2.82
CA ILE A 62 10.41 0.98 1.63
C ILE A 62 9.49 -0.12 1.10
N GLY A 63 8.37 -0.37 1.77
CA GLY A 63 7.36 -1.33 1.34
C GLY A 63 6.04 -1.09 2.04
N ASN A 64 4.96 -1.56 1.43
CA ASN A 64 3.61 -1.53 1.97
C ASN A 64 2.87 -2.81 1.58
N ILE A 65 1.95 -3.24 2.43
CA ILE A 65 1.00 -4.31 2.14
C ILE A 65 -0.37 -3.90 2.69
N MET A 66 -1.39 -4.09 1.87
CA MET A 66 -2.76 -3.70 2.14
C MET A 66 -3.68 -4.90 1.97
N TYR A 67 -4.75 -4.95 2.77
CA TYR A 67 -5.71 -6.05 2.76
C TYR A 67 -7.14 -5.54 2.66
N THR A 68 -7.95 -6.25 1.88
CA THR A 68 -9.40 -6.07 1.82
C THR A 68 -10.09 -7.41 2.12
N LYS A 69 -11.29 -7.35 2.70
CA LYS A 69 -12.16 -8.53 2.78
C LYS A 69 -12.60 -8.93 1.37
N ALA A 70 -12.70 -10.22 1.13
CA ALA A 70 -13.23 -10.78 -0.10
C ALA A 70 -14.24 -11.87 0.23
N LYS A 71 -15.26 -12.01 -0.62
CA LYS A 71 -16.27 -13.07 -0.52
C LYS A 71 -16.20 -13.94 -1.76
N LEU A 72 -16.05 -15.25 -1.55
CA LEU A 72 -16.19 -16.23 -2.62
C LEU A 72 -17.69 -16.45 -2.91
N ILE A 73 -18.04 -16.50 -4.18
CA ILE A 73 -19.39 -16.78 -4.68
C ILE A 73 -19.29 -17.92 -5.71
N ASP A 74 -20.33 -18.74 -5.79
CA ASP A 74 -20.45 -19.89 -6.69
C ASP A 74 -20.76 -19.48 -8.14
#